data_AF-A0A7T7CFQ3-F1
#
_entry.id   AF-A0A7T7CFQ3-F1
#
_cell.length_a   1.000
_cell.length_b   1.000
_cell.length_c   1.000
_cell.angle_alpha   90.00
_cell.angle_beta   90.00
_cell.angle_gamma   90.00
#
_symmetry.space_group_name_H-M   'P 1'
#
loop_
_entity.id
_entity.type
_entity.pdbx_description
1 polymer ?
#
loop_
_entity_poly.entity_id
_entity_poly.type
_entity_poly.pdbx_seq_one_letter_code
_entity_poly.pdbx_strand_id
1 'polypeptide(L)'
;MIVFVIISVLLHAVSFAAIVYLFQKSAAPGDKIERLLKRYTNEMKEDNERLLRQLRPEQANTPKNPFRFELAQATGKLEKQEKGYEPPEPAGENEAQVTPAAQALRLAQTGKSKQEIAETLSLGYGEVELLLKKHERT
;
A
#
# COMPACT_ATOMS: atom_id res chain seq x y z
N MET A 1 -7.73 -37.39 60.35
CA MET A 1 -8.75 -36.96 59.38
C MET A 1 -8.82 -35.43 59.27
N ILE A 2 -9.12 -34.70 60.35
CA ILE A 2 -9.25 -33.23 60.34
C ILE A 2 -7.96 -32.51 59.92
N VAL A 3 -6.78 -32.96 60.38
CA VAL A 3 -5.48 -32.34 60.03
C VAL A 3 -5.21 -32.38 58.52
N PHE A 4 -5.52 -33.49 57.84
CA PHE A 4 -5.37 -33.60 56.39
C PHE A 4 -6.30 -32.66 55.63
N VAL A 5 -7.51 -32.43 56.14
CA VAL A 5 -8.45 -31.45 55.58
C VAL A 5 -7.91 -30.03 55.72
N ILE A 6 -7.37 -29.67 56.88
CA ILE A 6 -6.78 -28.34 57.11
C ILE A 6 -5.59 -28.09 56.18
N ILE A 7 -4.69 -29.07 56.03
CA ILE A 7 -3.53 -28.97 55.13
C ILE A 7 -4.00 -28.83 53.67
N SER A 8 -5.01 -29.59 53.25
CA SER A 8 -5.56 -29.50 51.89
C SER A 8 -6.12 -28.11 51.60
N VAL A 9 -6.89 -27.52 52.54
CA VAL A 9 -7.47 -26.18 52.40
C VAL A 9 -6.38 -25.11 52.37
N LEU A 10 -5.36 -25.22 53.23
CA LEU A 10 -4.21 -24.32 53.23
C LEU A 10 -3.46 -24.35 51.90
N LEU A 11 -3.23 -25.55 51.34
CA LEU A 11 -2.56 -25.69 50.05
C LEU A 11 -3.35 -25.04 48.93
N HIS A 12 -4.68 -25.24 48.90
CA HIS A 12 -5.56 -24.60 47.93
C HIS A 12 -5.57 -23.08 48.06
N ALA A 13 -5.56 -22.54 49.29
CA ALA A 13 -5.49 -21.10 49.53
C ALA A 13 -4.17 -20.51 48.99
N VAL A 14 -3.05 -21.20 49.20
CA VAL A 14 -1.74 -20.79 48.66
C VAL A 14 -1.73 -20.88 47.13
N SER A 15 -2.26 -21.95 46.55
CA SER A 15 -2.38 -22.09 45.09
C SER A 15 -3.25 -20.99 44.48
N PHE A 16 -4.38 -20.68 45.11
CA PHE A 16 -5.27 -19.60 44.67
C PHE A 16 -4.57 -18.23 44.74
N ALA A 17 -3.85 -17.96 45.84
CA ALA A 17 -3.05 -16.74 45.99
C ALA A 17 -1.96 -16.65 44.92
N ALA A 18 -1.28 -17.76 44.61
CA ALA A 18 -0.28 -17.81 43.56
C ALA A 18 -0.86 -17.54 42.16
N ILE A 19 -2.05 -18.08 41.87
CA ILE A 19 -2.75 -17.83 40.59
C ILE A 19 -3.10 -16.35 40.45
N VAL A 20 -3.68 -15.72 41.48
CA VAL A 20 -4.03 -14.29 41.46
C VAL A 20 -2.79 -13.42 41.30
N TYR A 21 -1.72 -13.73 42.04
CA TYR A 21 -0.45 -13.02 41.95
C TYR A 21 0.18 -13.11 40.55
N LEU A 22 0.16 -14.30 39.95
CA LEU A 22 0.63 -14.50 38.58
C LEU A 22 -0.24 -13.74 37.57
N PHE A 23 -1.56 -13.76 37.73
CA PHE A 23 -2.49 -13.08 36.83
C PHE A 23 -2.29 -11.55 36.83
N GLN A 24 -2.03 -10.96 38.00
CA GLN A 24 -1.71 -9.54 38.11
C GLN A 24 -0.36 -9.20 37.47
N LYS A 25 0.64 -10.06 37.67
CA LYS A 25 1.99 -9.85 37.11
C LYS A 25 2.04 -10.08 35.60
N SER A 26 1.20 -10.95 35.06
CA SER A 26 0.94 -11.05 33.62
C SER A 26 0.06 -9.88 33.18
N ALA A 27 0.58 -8.65 33.31
CA ALA A 27 -0.02 -7.46 32.70
C ALA A 27 -0.42 -7.83 31.27
N ALA A 28 -1.72 -7.75 30.99
CA ALA A 28 -2.32 -8.34 29.80
C ALA A 28 -1.49 -7.99 28.56
N PRO A 29 -1.00 -8.98 27.79
CA PRO A 29 -0.27 -8.74 26.55
C PRO A 29 -1.04 -7.81 25.62
N GLY A 30 -2.38 -7.85 25.70
CA GLY A 30 -3.32 -6.98 25.01
C GLY A 30 -3.03 -5.49 25.20
N ASP A 31 -2.76 -5.02 26.41
CA ASP A 31 -2.59 -3.58 26.67
C ASP A 31 -1.31 -3.03 26.01
N LYS A 32 -0.24 -3.83 25.94
CA LYS A 32 0.99 -3.42 25.26
C LYS A 32 0.78 -3.37 23.75
N ILE A 33 0.08 -4.36 23.20
CA ILE A 33 -0.23 -4.44 21.77
C ILE A 33 -1.19 -3.32 21.38
N GLU A 34 -2.23 -3.05 22.17
CA GLU A 34 -3.18 -1.96 21.96
C GLU A 34 -2.47 -0.60 21.97
N ARG A 35 -1.61 -0.35 22.97
CA ARG A 35 -0.81 0.89 23.02
C ARG A 35 0.10 1.03 21.80
N LEU A 36 0.72 -0.06 21.35
CA LEU A 36 1.58 -0.05 20.16
C LEU A 36 0.78 0.26 18.90
N LEU A 37 -0.36 -0.42 18.70
CA LEU A 37 -1.25 -0.19 17.56
C LEU A 37 -1.77 1.24 17.55
N LYS A 38 -2.23 1.74 18.70
CA LYS A 38 -2.73 3.11 18.83
C LYS A 38 -1.65 4.15 18.51
N ARG A 39 -0.41 3.93 18.95
CA ARG A 39 0.73 4.78 18.61
C ARG A 39 0.98 4.78 17.10
N TYR A 40 1.06 3.60 16.50
CA TYR A 40 1.34 3.46 15.06
C TYR A 40 0.24 4.11 14.20
N THR A 41 -1.04 3.90 14.55
CA THR A 41 -2.16 4.52 13.83
C THR A 41 -2.15 6.05 13.96
N ASN A 42 -1.80 6.58 15.12
CA ASN A 42 -1.68 8.03 15.31
C ASN A 42 -0.53 8.62 14.49
N GLU A 43 0.63 7.98 14.51
CA GLU A 43 1.81 8.40 13.74
C GLU A 43 1.51 8.43 12.24
N MET A 44 0.87 7.37 11.72
CA MET A 44 0.50 7.31 10.31
C MET A 44 -0.58 8.34 9.92
N LYS A 45 -1.50 8.67 10.84
CA LYS A 45 -2.48 9.74 10.62
C LYS A 45 -1.79 11.11 10.55
N GLU A 46 -0.85 11.37 11.44
CA GLU A 46 -0.08 12.62 11.48
C GLU A 46 0.75 12.81 10.20
N ASP A 47 1.42 11.76 9.73
CA ASP A 47 2.17 11.78 8.48
C ASP A 47 1.27 12.07 7.26
N ASN A 48 0.10 11.44 7.20
CA ASN A 48 -0.88 11.72 6.14
C ASN A 48 -1.34 13.18 6.15
N GLU A 49 -1.61 13.74 7.34
CA GLU A 49 -1.98 15.16 7.46
C GLU A 49 -0.83 16.08 7.04
N ARG A 50 0.41 15.72 7.38
CA ARG A 50 1.62 16.46 6.98
C ARG A 50 1.79 16.47 5.46
N LEU A 51 1.61 15.32 4.81
CA LEU A 51 1.66 15.21 3.35
C LEU A 51 0.55 16.04 2.69
N LEU A 52 -0.68 15.95 3.19
CA LEU A 52 -1.80 16.76 2.70
C LEU A 52 -1.53 18.27 2.84
N ARG A 53 -0.89 18.70 3.93
CA ARG A 53 -0.49 20.11 4.13
C ARG A 53 0.63 20.53 3.17
N GLN A 54 1.51 19.64 2.76
CA GLN A 54 2.55 19.93 1.75
C GLN A 54 1.98 20.01 0.34
N LEU A 55 0.96 19.23 0.02
CA LEU A 55 0.31 19.22 -1.30
C LEU A 55 -0.68 20.38 -1.51
N ARG A 56 -1.32 20.88 -0.44
CA ARG A 56 -2.25 22.02 -0.52
C ARG A 56 -1.66 23.34 -1.02
N PRO A 57 -0.45 23.79 -0.62
CA PRO A 57 0.10 25.07 -1.10
C PRO A 57 0.46 25.05 -2.58
N GLU A 58 0.77 23.89 -3.18
CA GLU A 58 1.03 23.79 -4.62
C GLU A 58 -0.26 23.82 -5.45
N GLN A 59 -1.37 23.24 -4.97
CA GLN A 59 -2.62 23.22 -5.73
C GLN A 59 -3.37 24.56 -5.76
N ALA A 60 -3.08 25.49 -4.84
CA ALA A 60 -3.72 26.81 -4.83
C ALA A 60 -3.09 27.82 -5.82
N ASN A 61 -1.81 27.64 -6.18
CA ASN A 61 -1.09 28.54 -7.10
C ASN A 61 -0.74 27.91 -8.45
N THR A 62 -1.00 26.61 -8.64
CA THR A 62 -0.82 26.00 -9.96
C THR A 62 -1.99 26.40 -10.86
N PRO A 63 -1.78 27.14 -11.98
CA PRO A 63 -2.84 27.37 -12.94
C PRO A 63 -3.38 26.00 -13.39
N LYS A 64 -4.71 25.88 -13.47
CA LYS A 64 -5.46 24.64 -13.77
C LYS A 64 -5.07 23.88 -15.05
N ASN A 65 -4.05 24.31 -15.78
CA ASN A 65 -3.33 23.53 -16.78
C ASN A 65 -2.08 24.34 -17.19
N PRO A 66 -0.87 24.07 -16.64
CA PRO A 66 0.36 24.70 -17.14
C PRO A 66 0.55 24.40 -18.64
N PHE A 67 0.08 23.23 -19.07
CA PHE A 67 0.08 22.78 -20.46
C PHE A 67 -0.76 23.66 -21.40
N ARG A 68 -1.87 24.25 -20.93
CA ARG A 68 -2.72 25.11 -21.79
C ARG A 68 -2.09 26.48 -22.04
N PHE A 69 -1.36 27.02 -21.07
CA PHE A 69 -0.73 28.33 -21.20
C PHE A 69 0.46 28.26 -22.16
N GLU A 70 1.23 27.17 -22.09
CA GLU A 70 2.34 26.89 -23.01
C GLU A 70 1.84 26.61 -24.44
N LEU A 71 0.73 25.87 -24.59
CA LEU A 71 0.11 25.59 -25.87
C LEU A 71 -0.47 26.85 -26.55
N ALA A 72 -1.05 27.78 -25.77
CA ALA A 72 -1.56 29.06 -26.29
C ALA A 72 -0.43 30.00 -26.75
N GLN A 73 0.72 29.95 -26.06
CA GLN A 73 1.89 30.75 -26.42
C GLN A 73 2.63 30.16 -27.64
N ALA A 74 2.61 28.84 -27.81
CA ALA A 74 3.13 28.14 -28.98
C ALA A 74 2.26 28.35 -30.23
N THR A 75 0.92 28.36 -30.08
CA THR A 75 -0.01 28.55 -31.21
C THR A 75 0.01 29.96 -31.79
N GLY A 76 0.23 31.01 -30.97
CA GLY A 76 0.37 32.39 -31.47
C GLY A 76 1.62 32.64 -32.33
N LYS A 77 2.61 31.74 -32.32
CA LYS A 77 3.83 31.83 -33.14
C LYS A 77 3.78 31.00 -34.43
N LEU A 78 2.76 30.17 -34.62
CA LEU A 78 2.70 29.17 -35.69
C LEU A 78 1.99 29.62 -36.97
N GLU A 79 1.33 30.78 -37.01
CA GLU A 79 0.64 31.26 -38.22
C GLU A 79 1.57 31.69 -39.38
N LYS A 80 2.91 31.68 -39.21
CA LYS A 80 3.83 32.21 -40.23
C LYS A 80 4.75 31.22 -40.93
N GLN A 81 4.59 29.91 -40.75
CA GLN A 81 5.42 28.95 -41.48
C GLN A 81 4.74 27.58 -41.64
N GLU A 82 3.78 27.48 -42.56
CA GLU A 82 3.44 26.19 -43.16
C GLU A 82 4.57 25.76 -44.10
N LYS A 83 5.57 25.07 -43.55
CA LYS A 83 6.28 24.02 -44.29
C LYS A 83 5.85 22.71 -43.66
N GLY A 84 5.27 21.83 -44.47
CA GLY A 84 4.84 20.50 -44.05
C GLY A 84 5.93 19.82 -43.24
N TYR A 85 5.68 19.68 -41.94
CA TYR A 85 6.56 19.01 -41.01
C TYR A 85 6.27 17.52 -41.10
N GLU A 86 7.20 16.76 -41.67
CA GLU A 86 7.26 15.32 -41.43
C GLU A 86 8.05 15.11 -40.13
N PRO A 87 7.44 14.46 -39.12
CA PRO A 87 8.13 14.19 -37.86
C PRO A 87 9.41 13.38 -38.10
N PRO A 88 10.54 13.75 -37.48
CA PRO A 88 11.75 12.96 -37.55
C PRO A 88 11.48 11.58 -36.96
N GLU A 89 11.94 10.53 -37.64
CA GLU A 89 11.86 9.17 -37.11
C GLU A 89 12.55 9.12 -35.74
N PRO A 90 11.94 8.48 -34.73
CA PRO A 90 12.51 8.42 -33.39
C PRO A 90 13.90 7.79 -33.46
N ALA A 91 14.91 8.56 -33.04
CA ALA A 91 16.29 8.11 -32.94
C ALA A 91 16.45 7.17 -31.73
N GLY A 92 15.98 5.94 -31.89
CA GLY A 92 16.08 4.90 -30.87
C GLY A 92 15.09 3.79 -31.17
N GLU A 93 15.56 2.55 -31.07
CA GLU A 93 14.65 1.42 -30.94
C GLU A 93 13.73 1.72 -29.75
N ASN A 94 12.45 1.96 -30.03
CA ASN A 94 11.43 2.08 -29.00
C ASN A 94 11.25 0.69 -28.37
N GLU A 95 12.19 0.28 -27.52
CA GLU A 95 11.94 -0.77 -26.54
C GLU A 95 10.90 -0.20 -25.58
N ALA A 96 9.63 -0.35 -25.94
CA ALA A 96 8.53 -0.10 -25.05
C ALA A 96 8.77 -0.93 -23.79
N GLN A 97 9.20 -0.30 -22.71
CA GLN A 97 9.41 -0.96 -21.43
C GLN A 97 8.05 -1.41 -20.91
N VAL A 98 7.66 -2.64 -21.24
CA VAL A 98 6.38 -3.20 -20.83
C VAL A 98 6.47 -3.53 -19.35
N THR A 99 5.70 -2.81 -18.54
CA THR A 99 5.63 -3.07 -17.10
C THR A 99 5.11 -4.49 -16.83
N PRO A 100 5.53 -5.13 -15.73
CA PRO A 100 5.07 -6.48 -15.38
C PRO A 100 3.54 -6.59 -15.28
N ALA A 101 2.88 -5.52 -14.82
CA ALA A 101 1.42 -5.43 -14.77
C ALA A 101 0.77 -5.50 -16.17
N ALA A 102 1.34 -4.78 -17.15
CA ALA A 102 0.87 -4.82 -18.52
C ALA A 102 1.12 -6.18 -19.18
N GLN A 103 2.23 -6.85 -18.84
CA GLN A 103 2.50 -8.21 -19.31
C GLN A 103 1.50 -9.23 -18.72
N ALA A 104 1.22 -9.16 -17.41
CA ALA A 104 0.23 -10.02 -16.76
C ALA A 104 -1.17 -9.84 -17.36
N LEU A 105 -1.57 -8.59 -17.65
CA LEU A 105 -2.84 -8.29 -18.29
C LEU A 105 -2.93 -8.86 -19.71
N ARG A 106 -1.88 -8.71 -20.53
CA ARG A 106 -1.82 -9.29 -21.88
C ARG A 106 -1.95 -10.81 -21.83
N LEU A 107 -1.25 -11.47 -20.91
CA LEU A 107 -1.31 -12.93 -20.76
C LEU A 107 -2.69 -13.41 -20.29
N ALA A 108 -3.34 -12.66 -19.40
CA ALA A 108 -4.72 -12.95 -18.97
C ALA A 108 -5.73 -12.77 -20.12
N GLN A 109 -5.57 -11.75 -20.95
CA GLN A 109 -6.40 -11.53 -22.14
C GLN A 109 -6.22 -12.64 -23.18
N THR A 110 -5.04 -13.27 -23.26
CA THR A 110 -4.82 -14.47 -24.10
C THR A 110 -5.41 -15.75 -23.52
N GLY A 111 -6.04 -15.70 -22.35
CA GLY A 111 -6.73 -16.84 -21.72
C GLY A 111 -5.83 -17.74 -20.88
N LYS A 112 -4.62 -17.31 -20.52
CA LYS A 112 -3.72 -18.09 -19.65
C LYS A 112 -4.22 -18.14 -18.21
N SER A 113 -3.95 -19.24 -17.53
CA SER A 113 -4.29 -19.38 -16.11
C SER A 113 -3.41 -18.49 -15.23
N LYS A 114 -3.91 -18.10 -14.05
CA LYS A 114 -3.15 -17.28 -13.09
C LYS A 114 -1.82 -17.94 -12.68
N GLN A 115 -1.80 -19.28 -12.60
CA GLN A 115 -0.62 -20.08 -12.34
C GLN A 115 0.41 -19.97 -13.48
N GLU A 116 -0.03 -20.11 -14.74
CA GLU A 116 0.86 -19.97 -15.90
C GLU A 116 1.45 -18.56 -16.02
N ILE A 117 0.67 -17.53 -15.65
CA ILE A 117 1.15 -16.14 -15.64
C ILE A 117 2.22 -15.95 -14.57
N ALA A 118 2.01 -16.52 -13.38
CA ALA A 118 2.97 -16.49 -12.28
C ALA A 118 4.30 -17.15 -12.68
N GLU A 119 4.23 -18.31 -13.32
CA GLU A 119 5.42 -19.01 -13.84
C GLU A 119 6.11 -18.24 -14.98
N THR A 120 5.36 -17.69 -15.93
CA THR A 120 5.91 -16.95 -17.08
C THR A 120 6.62 -15.66 -16.64
N LEU A 121 6.12 -14.99 -15.60
CA LEU A 121 6.65 -13.72 -15.12
C LEU A 121 7.57 -13.86 -13.89
N SER A 122 7.82 -15.09 -13.42
CA SER A 122 8.52 -15.35 -12.15
C SER A 122 7.93 -14.57 -10.96
N LEU A 123 6.60 -14.43 -10.93
CA LEU A 123 5.83 -13.74 -9.89
C LEU A 123 5.09 -14.75 -8.99
N GLY A 124 4.73 -14.34 -7.78
CA GLY A 124 3.88 -15.15 -6.92
C GLY A 124 2.43 -15.23 -7.45
N TYR A 125 1.75 -16.37 -7.24
CA TYR A 125 0.32 -16.51 -7.59
C TYR A 125 -0.55 -15.37 -7.01
N GLY A 126 -0.30 -15.01 -5.74
CA GLY A 126 -1.00 -13.91 -5.08
C GLY A 126 -0.68 -12.53 -5.66
N GLU A 127 0.55 -12.33 -6.17
CA GLU A 127 0.95 -11.07 -6.80
C GLU A 127 0.23 -10.89 -8.14
N VAL A 128 0.14 -11.94 -8.95
CA VAL A 128 -0.64 -11.93 -10.20
C VAL A 128 -2.11 -11.64 -9.92
N GLU A 129 -2.68 -12.24 -8.87
CA GLU A 129 -4.06 -11.98 -8.49
C GLU A 129 -4.30 -10.52 -8.09
N LEU A 130 -3.38 -9.92 -7.33
CA LEU A 130 -3.44 -8.50 -6.97
C LEU A 130 -3.34 -7.59 -8.20
N LEU A 131 -2.45 -7.91 -9.14
CA LEU A 131 -2.26 -7.14 -10.37
C LEU A 131 -3.51 -7.14 -11.25
N LEU A 132 -4.14 -8.29 -11.42
CA LEU A 132 -5.37 -8.42 -12.21
C LEU A 132 -6.54 -7.71 -11.53
N LYS A 133 -6.72 -7.92 -10.22
CA LYS A 133 -7.82 -7.30 -9.43
C LYS A 133 -7.75 -5.77 -9.41
N LYS A 134 -6.55 -5.19 -9.45
CA LYS A 134 -6.37 -3.73 -9.52
C LYS A 134 -6.95 -3.14 -10.81
N HIS A 135 -6.83 -3.85 -11.92
CA HIS A 135 -7.31 -3.40 -13.23
C HIS A 135 -8.80 -3.66 -13.45
N GLU A 136 -9.40 -4.67 -12.80
CA GLU A 136 -10.85 -4.91 -12.83
C GLU A 136 -11.68 -3.83 -12.11
N ARG A 137 -11.05 -3.02 -11.25
CA ARG A 137 -11.73 -1.98 -10.45
C ARG A 137 -11.63 -0.56 -11.01
N THR A 138 -10.99 -0.39 -12.17
CA THR A 138 -10.84 0.91 -12.85
C THR A 138 -11.77 0.96 -14.05
#